data_AF-A0A2G5WHH9-F1
#
_entry.id   AF-A0A2G5WHH9-F1
#
_cell.length_a   1.000
_cell.length_b   1.000
_cell.length_c   1.000
_cell.angle_alpha   90.00
_cell.angle_beta   90.00
_cell.angle_gamma   90.00
#
_symmetry.space_group_name_H-M   'P 1'
#
loop_
_entity.id
_entity.type
_entity.pdbx_description
1 polymer ?
#
loop_
_entity_poly.entity_id
_entity_poly.type
_entity_poly.pdbx_seq_one_letter_code
_entity_poly.pdbx_strand_id
1 'polypeptide(L)'
;MKDLFEIQRMKHSLEDLFFAWTDSGDYYRVYKNKQQIYEGNVAEFTDGELDPRQPFQYTIERIEEGQTKDVIVIQTYALTEVKEDEHPLQHLVITTIVASSQIALSWERIKGVETFDIHRNGEYLQTVEDNRFIDRETGLSESVTYSVSATRPLIDSNQQMNVSKSIAATLFEAVIPTSTNNKPTEEIYTFSVRVNRRDQLLRPVADCKKVKEVARWKFRYTTFLKEDIIKNPNFLSPYLYFTGDDRDFGAHGKSFRTRVDMQGEFTAGQSSLSYTKATGPTIGLNYAKRYKRHGHASVDDIVIERLDAKPTDIHFTISHDVGNPLTASPPIHYEVTGYLDREGNIDLVGYHNISPHHEIYLSLDDQEWQAAHLAESEGLAYLSGVPGNNYWRYTTCT
;
A
#
# COMPACT_ATOMS: atom_id res chain seq x y z
N MET A 1 1.96 -36.69 -14.73
CA MET A 1 1.29 -35.47 -14.23
C MET A 1 1.00 -34.60 -15.44
N LYS A 2 -0.19 -34.02 -15.55
CA LYS A 2 -0.45 -33.02 -16.61
C LYS A 2 0.32 -31.75 -16.19
N ASP A 3 1.14 -31.20 -17.08
CA ASP A 3 1.88 -29.98 -16.76
C ASP A 3 0.89 -28.84 -16.51
N LEU A 4 1.09 -28.11 -15.42
CA LEU A 4 0.25 -26.99 -15.03
C LEU A 4 0.51 -25.81 -15.98
N PHE A 5 -0.54 -25.12 -16.43
CA PHE A 5 -0.39 -23.95 -17.29
C PHE A 5 -0.01 -22.73 -16.44
N GLU A 6 1.30 -22.46 -16.35
CA GLU A 6 1.89 -21.49 -15.43
C GLU A 6 3.01 -20.69 -16.11
N ILE A 7 3.35 -19.53 -15.54
CA ILE A 7 4.55 -18.78 -15.93
C ILE A 7 5.78 -19.53 -15.43
N GLN A 8 6.70 -19.80 -16.36
CA GLN A 8 7.95 -20.52 -16.10
C GLN A 8 9.11 -19.57 -15.85
N ARG A 9 9.14 -18.45 -16.58
CA ARG A 9 10.21 -17.46 -16.50
C ARG A 9 9.64 -16.07 -16.72
N MET A 10 10.21 -15.09 -16.01
CA MET A 10 9.95 -13.69 -16.22
C MET A 10 11.25 -12.91 -16.01
N LYS A 11 11.46 -11.88 -16.83
CA LYS A 11 12.58 -10.96 -16.70
C LYS A 11 12.10 -9.55 -16.98
N HIS A 12 12.42 -8.64 -16.07
CA HIS A 12 12.24 -7.21 -16.24
C HIS A 12 13.57 -6.58 -16.61
N SER A 13 13.55 -5.70 -17.61
CA SER A 13 14.63 -4.75 -17.89
C SER A 13 14.03 -3.35 -18.01
N LEU A 14 14.89 -2.34 -18.13
CA LEU A 14 14.44 -0.94 -18.34
C LEU A 14 13.79 -0.75 -19.71
N GLU A 15 14.05 -1.65 -20.66
CA GLU A 15 13.58 -1.55 -22.04
C GLU A 15 12.42 -2.49 -22.33
N ASP A 16 12.39 -3.66 -21.68
CA ASP A 16 11.45 -4.72 -21.98
C ASP A 16 10.99 -5.55 -20.78
N LEU A 17 9.86 -6.22 -20.99
CA LEU A 17 9.34 -7.27 -20.13
C LEU A 17 9.25 -8.57 -20.93
N PHE A 18 10.02 -9.56 -20.52
CA PHE A 18 9.96 -10.91 -21.08
C PHE A 18 9.24 -11.85 -20.11
N PHE A 19 8.36 -12.70 -20.64
CA PHE A 19 7.83 -13.85 -19.91
C PHE A 19 7.61 -15.06 -20.82
N ALA A 20 7.81 -16.24 -20.25
CA ALA A 20 7.55 -17.52 -20.87
C ALA A 20 6.65 -18.38 -19.97
N TRP A 21 5.76 -19.14 -20.58
CA TRP A 21 4.81 -20.01 -19.91
C TRP A 21 5.01 -21.46 -20.29
N THR A 22 4.23 -22.36 -19.68
CA THR A 22 4.27 -23.78 -19.99
C THR A 22 3.95 -24.02 -21.46
N ASP A 23 4.92 -24.54 -22.21
CA ASP A 23 4.76 -24.94 -23.60
C ASP A 23 4.09 -26.31 -23.68
N SER A 24 2.86 -26.32 -24.19
CA SER A 24 2.07 -27.53 -24.42
C SER A 24 1.96 -27.87 -25.91
N GLY A 25 2.65 -27.13 -26.79
CA GLY A 25 2.50 -27.24 -28.25
C GLY A 25 1.17 -26.71 -28.78
N ASP A 26 0.39 -26.04 -27.94
CA ASP A 26 -0.91 -25.47 -28.27
C ASP A 26 -0.78 -24.11 -28.97
N TYR A 27 -1.92 -23.49 -29.24
CA TYR A 27 -2.00 -22.13 -29.77
C TYR A 27 -2.32 -21.16 -28.63
N TYR A 28 -1.69 -19.99 -28.64
CA TYR A 28 -1.79 -19.00 -27.56
C TYR A 28 -2.25 -17.65 -28.09
N ARG A 29 -2.96 -16.89 -27.25
CA ARG A 29 -3.22 -15.45 -27.44
C ARG A 29 -2.75 -14.69 -26.22
N VAL A 30 -2.11 -13.55 -26.44
CA VAL A 30 -1.69 -12.64 -25.36
C VAL A 30 -2.33 -11.28 -25.59
N TYR A 31 -2.90 -10.75 -24.53
CA TYR A 31 -3.53 -9.44 -24.48
C TYR A 31 -2.79 -8.58 -23.46
N LYS A 32 -2.62 -7.30 -23.74
CA LYS A 32 -2.18 -6.27 -22.80
C LYS A 32 -3.30 -5.26 -22.64
N ASN A 33 -3.76 -5.04 -21.41
CA ASN A 33 -4.87 -4.15 -21.11
C ASN A 33 -6.08 -4.42 -22.03
N LYS A 34 -6.41 -5.72 -22.20
CA LYS A 34 -7.49 -6.25 -23.07
C LYS A 34 -7.29 -6.09 -24.58
N GLN A 35 -6.20 -5.46 -25.04
CA GLN A 35 -5.84 -5.41 -26.45
C GLN A 35 -4.96 -6.61 -26.83
N GLN A 36 -5.36 -7.39 -27.84
CA GLN A 36 -4.54 -8.50 -28.33
C GLN A 36 -3.24 -7.95 -28.94
N ILE A 37 -2.11 -8.48 -28.49
CA ILE A 37 -0.76 -8.08 -28.96
C ILE A 37 0.05 -9.25 -29.51
N TYR A 38 -0.36 -10.49 -29.25
CA TYR A 38 0.27 -11.67 -29.81
C TYR A 38 -0.72 -12.81 -30.00
N GLU A 39 -0.45 -13.64 -31.02
CA GLU A 39 -1.19 -14.84 -31.34
C GLU A 39 -0.26 -15.82 -32.08
N GLY A 40 -0.15 -17.07 -31.61
CA GLY A 40 0.76 -18.07 -32.19
C GLY A 40 1.07 -19.25 -31.27
N ASN A 41 1.96 -20.15 -31.70
CA ASN A 41 2.31 -21.39 -30.97
C ASN A 41 3.57 -21.28 -30.10
N VAL A 42 4.28 -20.16 -30.14
CA VAL A 42 5.48 -19.95 -29.33
C VAL A 42 5.05 -19.54 -27.91
N ALA A 43 5.57 -20.24 -26.90
CA ALA A 43 5.18 -20.08 -25.49
C ALA A 43 5.98 -19.00 -24.72
N GLU A 44 6.31 -17.90 -25.40
CA GLU A 44 7.03 -16.76 -24.83
C GLU A 44 6.62 -15.45 -25.52
N PHE A 45 6.78 -14.35 -24.78
CA PHE A 45 6.46 -13.02 -25.27
C PHE A 45 7.44 -11.99 -24.68
N THR A 46 7.76 -10.97 -25.48
CA THR A 46 8.56 -9.81 -25.06
C THR A 46 7.81 -8.53 -25.40
N ASP A 47 7.59 -7.67 -24.41
CA ASP A 47 6.98 -6.36 -24.59
C ASP A 47 8.04 -5.26 -24.42
N GLY A 48 8.24 -4.43 -25.45
CA GLY A 48 9.16 -3.28 -25.41
C GLY A 48 8.47 -1.92 -25.29
N GLU A 49 7.13 -1.87 -25.14
CA GLU A 49 6.36 -0.62 -25.10
C GLU A 49 5.73 -0.40 -23.72
N LEU A 50 6.55 -0.10 -22.71
CA LEU A 50 6.10 0.06 -21.32
C LEU A 50 5.94 1.54 -20.93
N ASP A 51 4.73 1.98 -20.56
CA ASP A 51 4.49 3.27 -19.90
C ASP A 51 4.69 3.17 -18.36
N PRO A 52 5.74 3.75 -17.77
CA PRO A 52 6.05 3.58 -16.35
C PRO A 52 5.03 4.22 -15.39
N ARG A 53 4.04 4.96 -15.89
CA ARG A 53 3.08 5.69 -15.04
C ARG A 53 1.93 4.85 -14.52
N GLN A 54 1.67 3.67 -15.10
CA GLN A 54 0.51 2.84 -14.76
C GLN A 54 0.87 1.36 -14.75
N PRO A 55 0.20 0.52 -13.94
CA PRO A 55 0.33 -0.92 -14.05
C PRO A 55 -0.15 -1.42 -15.41
N PHE A 56 0.42 -2.53 -15.87
CA PHE A 56 -0.09 -3.27 -17.02
C PHE A 56 -0.65 -4.60 -16.58
N GLN A 57 -1.69 -5.04 -17.28
CA GLN A 57 -2.26 -6.36 -17.13
C GLN A 57 -2.09 -7.15 -18.42
N TYR A 58 -1.43 -8.30 -18.34
CA TYR A 58 -1.38 -9.27 -19.42
C TYR A 58 -2.35 -10.41 -19.15
N THR A 59 -3.03 -10.86 -20.20
CA THR A 59 -3.85 -12.07 -20.18
C THR A 59 -3.31 -13.03 -21.24
N ILE A 60 -2.96 -14.25 -20.82
CA ILE A 60 -2.48 -15.31 -21.71
C ILE A 60 -3.56 -16.38 -21.77
N GLU A 61 -4.09 -16.63 -22.96
CA GLU A 61 -5.08 -17.67 -23.20
C GLU A 61 -4.42 -18.85 -23.93
N ARG A 62 -4.60 -20.06 -23.40
CA ARG A 62 -4.29 -21.29 -24.12
C ARG A 62 -5.52 -21.79 -24.87
N ILE A 63 -5.37 -21.97 -26.17
CA ILE A 63 -6.42 -22.41 -27.08
C ILE A 63 -6.17 -23.86 -27.48
N GLU A 64 -7.14 -24.72 -27.20
CA GLU A 64 -7.16 -26.13 -27.62
C GLU A 64 -8.48 -26.37 -28.35
N GLU A 65 -8.41 -26.94 -29.57
CA GLU A 65 -9.59 -27.21 -30.41
C GLU A 65 -10.49 -25.96 -30.66
N GLY A 66 -9.87 -24.78 -30.74
CA GLY A 66 -10.57 -23.51 -30.97
C GLY A 66 -11.30 -22.96 -29.74
N GLN A 67 -11.10 -23.54 -28.55
CA GLN A 67 -11.65 -23.06 -27.28
C GLN A 67 -10.55 -22.68 -26.30
N THR A 68 -10.77 -21.60 -25.55
CA THR A 68 -9.89 -21.24 -24.43
C THR A 68 -10.04 -22.27 -23.31
N LYS A 69 -8.94 -22.94 -22.97
CA LYS A 69 -8.89 -23.95 -21.90
C LYS A 69 -8.34 -23.41 -20.60
N ASP A 70 -7.31 -22.59 -20.69
CA ASP A 70 -6.63 -22.02 -19.54
C ASP A 70 -6.32 -20.56 -19.79
N VAL A 71 -6.30 -19.80 -18.70
CA VAL A 71 -6.01 -18.38 -18.68
C VAL A 71 -4.97 -18.13 -17.61
N ILE A 72 -3.99 -17.27 -17.89
CA ILE A 72 -3.10 -16.67 -16.90
C ILE A 72 -3.28 -15.16 -16.97
N VAL A 73 -3.39 -14.52 -15.82
CA VAL A 73 -3.35 -13.06 -15.67
C VAL A 73 -2.05 -12.68 -14.99
N ILE A 74 -1.37 -11.66 -15.52
CA ILE A 74 -0.17 -11.07 -14.93
C ILE A 74 -0.47 -9.59 -14.75
N GLN A 75 -0.28 -9.07 -13.54
CA GLN A 75 -0.24 -7.64 -13.31
C GLN A 75 1.15 -7.23 -12.85
N THR A 76 1.73 -6.22 -13.47
CA THR A 76 3.09 -5.74 -13.16
C THR A 76 3.27 -4.27 -13.54
N TYR A 77 4.45 -3.73 -13.26
CA TYR A 77 4.85 -2.36 -13.54
C TYR A 77 6.11 -2.34 -14.41
N ALA A 78 6.34 -1.24 -15.12
CA ALA A 78 7.61 -1.04 -15.82
C ALA A 78 8.73 -0.85 -14.79
N LEU A 79 9.88 -1.46 -15.06
CA LEU A 79 11.09 -1.15 -14.32
C LEU A 79 11.50 0.30 -14.63
N THR A 80 11.88 1.06 -13.62
CA THR A 80 12.38 2.43 -13.78
C THR A 80 13.69 2.62 -13.05
N GLU A 81 14.50 3.59 -13.50
CA GLU A 81 15.69 3.99 -12.75
C GLU A 81 15.25 4.67 -11.45
N VAL A 82 15.53 4.03 -10.32
CA VAL A 82 15.23 4.56 -8.99
C VAL A 82 16.30 5.58 -8.61
N LYS A 83 15.89 6.81 -8.31
CA LYS A 83 16.81 7.81 -7.74
C LYS A 83 17.06 7.51 -6.26
N GLU A 84 18.27 7.78 -5.77
CA GLU A 84 18.67 7.45 -4.39
C GLU A 84 17.77 8.08 -3.30
N ASP A 85 17.11 9.21 -3.58
CA ASP A 85 16.25 9.94 -2.64
C ASP A 85 14.74 9.67 -2.83
N GLU A 86 14.34 8.81 -3.76
CA GLU A 86 12.93 8.49 -3.99
C GLU A 86 12.37 7.51 -2.96
N HIS A 87 11.04 7.56 -2.79
CA HIS A 87 10.33 6.70 -1.86
C HIS A 87 10.53 5.21 -2.25
N PRO A 88 11.03 4.36 -1.35
CA PRO A 88 11.54 3.02 -1.68
C PRO A 88 10.48 2.06 -2.22
N LEU A 89 9.19 2.28 -1.92
CA LEU A 89 8.09 1.49 -2.46
C LEU A 89 7.37 2.14 -3.66
N GLN A 90 7.66 3.40 -3.99
CA GLN A 90 6.89 4.16 -4.99
C GLN A 90 7.03 3.55 -6.38
N HIS A 91 8.24 3.13 -6.75
CA HIS A 91 8.50 2.47 -8.03
C HIS A 91 8.86 0.99 -7.89
N LEU A 92 8.64 0.39 -6.71
CA LEU A 92 8.93 -1.03 -6.51
C LEU A 92 8.08 -1.85 -7.47
N VAL A 93 8.71 -2.63 -8.35
CA VAL A 93 7.97 -3.50 -9.25
C VAL A 93 7.43 -4.68 -8.45
N ILE A 94 6.11 -4.74 -8.33
CA ILE A 94 5.36 -5.86 -7.75
C ILE A 94 4.63 -6.55 -8.88
N THR A 95 4.93 -7.83 -9.07
CA THR A 95 4.29 -8.68 -10.06
C THR A 95 3.37 -9.67 -9.38
N THR A 96 2.12 -9.71 -9.84
CA THR A 96 1.10 -10.67 -9.42
C THR A 96 0.74 -11.55 -10.61
N ILE A 97 0.85 -12.87 -10.44
CA ILE A 97 0.48 -13.85 -11.46
C ILE A 97 -0.66 -14.69 -10.91
N VAL A 98 -1.76 -14.73 -11.63
CA VAL A 98 -2.95 -15.51 -11.30
C VAL A 98 -3.13 -16.57 -12.38
N ALA A 99 -3.08 -17.83 -12.00
CA ALA A 99 -3.37 -18.98 -12.86
C ALA A 99 -4.45 -19.85 -12.20
N SER A 100 -4.96 -20.88 -12.87
CA SER A 100 -5.95 -21.81 -12.29
C SER A 100 -5.41 -22.62 -11.11
N SER A 101 -4.10 -22.83 -11.06
CA SER A 101 -3.39 -23.61 -10.05
C SER A 101 -2.79 -22.81 -8.89
N GLN A 102 -2.60 -21.49 -9.05
CA GLN A 102 -1.87 -20.67 -8.07
C GLN A 102 -2.15 -19.17 -8.18
N ILE A 103 -1.83 -18.45 -7.12
CA ILE A 103 -1.44 -17.04 -7.17
C ILE A 103 0.05 -16.96 -6.82
N ALA A 104 0.84 -16.27 -7.63
CA ALA A 104 2.24 -16.00 -7.34
C ALA A 104 2.49 -14.49 -7.23
N LEU A 105 3.32 -14.11 -6.28
CA LEU A 105 3.82 -12.76 -6.08
C LEU A 105 5.33 -12.77 -6.31
N SER A 106 5.85 -11.75 -6.96
CA SER A 106 7.28 -11.46 -7.02
C SER A 106 7.48 -9.95 -6.92
N TRP A 107 8.53 -9.53 -6.25
CA TRP A 107 8.83 -8.12 -6.04
C TRP A 107 10.31 -7.87 -6.24
N GLU A 108 10.68 -6.62 -6.46
CA GLU A 108 12.09 -6.23 -6.46
C GLU A 108 12.73 -6.39 -5.07
N ARG A 109 14.02 -6.68 -5.06
CA ARG A 109 14.75 -6.76 -3.80
C ARG A 109 14.90 -5.36 -3.21
N ILE A 110 14.44 -5.20 -1.97
CA ILE A 110 14.71 -3.99 -1.18
C ILE A 110 16.13 -4.09 -0.62
N LYS A 111 17.01 -3.15 -0.98
CA LYS A 111 18.40 -3.14 -0.51
C LYS A 111 18.45 -3.11 1.02
N GLY A 112 19.23 -4.00 1.64
CA GLY A 112 19.35 -4.09 3.10
C GLY A 112 18.21 -4.84 3.80
N VAL A 113 17.27 -5.43 3.05
CA VAL A 113 16.28 -6.37 3.57
C VAL A 113 16.73 -7.81 3.26
N GLU A 114 16.65 -8.67 4.27
CA GLU A 114 17.04 -10.08 4.18
C GLU A 114 15.85 -11.03 4.07
N THR A 115 14.77 -10.73 4.80
CA THR A 115 13.59 -11.58 4.87
C THR A 115 12.29 -10.79 4.73
N PHE A 116 11.23 -11.48 4.32
CA PHE A 116 9.89 -10.93 4.16
C PHE A 116 8.86 -11.82 4.84
N ASP A 117 8.02 -11.24 5.70
CA ASP A 117 6.88 -11.91 6.31
C ASP A 117 5.65 -11.80 5.41
N ILE A 118 5.08 -12.95 5.05
CA ILE A 118 3.93 -13.06 4.17
C ILE A 118 2.68 -13.35 4.99
N HIS A 119 1.66 -12.53 4.80
CA HIS A 119 0.34 -12.70 5.39
C HIS A 119 -0.71 -12.83 4.30
N ARG A 120 -1.76 -13.62 4.57
CA ARG A 120 -2.94 -13.77 3.72
C ARG A 120 -4.18 -13.43 4.53
N ASN A 121 -4.95 -12.44 4.07
CA ASN A 121 -6.13 -11.92 4.75
C ASN A 121 -5.86 -11.53 6.23
N GLY A 122 -4.65 -11.04 6.50
CA GLY A 122 -4.19 -10.68 7.85
C GLY A 122 -3.60 -11.83 8.67
N GLU A 123 -3.75 -13.08 8.24
CA GLU A 123 -3.14 -14.23 8.91
C GLU A 123 -1.72 -14.48 8.40
N TYR A 124 -0.77 -14.67 9.31
CA TYR A 124 0.61 -15.01 8.97
C TYR A 124 0.68 -16.38 8.29
N LEU A 125 1.43 -16.45 7.18
CA LEU A 125 1.71 -17.70 6.47
C LEU A 125 3.13 -18.20 6.73
N GLN A 126 4.13 -17.39 6.33
CA GLN A 126 5.55 -17.75 6.43
C GLN A 126 6.45 -16.53 6.25
N THR A 127 7.72 -16.69 6.64
CA THR A 127 8.82 -15.80 6.28
C THR A 127 9.60 -16.39 5.10
N VAL A 128 9.97 -15.57 4.12
CA VAL A 128 10.78 -15.97 2.95
C VAL A 128 12.04 -15.12 2.83
N GLU A 129 13.14 -15.71 2.35
CA GLU A 129 14.38 -15.00 1.99
C GLU A 129 14.38 -14.58 0.50
N ASP A 130 13.69 -15.35 -0.34
CA ASP A 130 13.50 -15.01 -1.76
C ASP A 130 12.50 -13.85 -1.92
N ASN A 131 12.64 -13.09 -2.99
CA ASN A 131 11.72 -12.01 -3.40
C ASN A 131 10.52 -12.54 -4.21
N ARG A 132 10.00 -13.71 -3.82
CA ARG A 132 8.85 -14.37 -4.45
C ARG A 132 8.08 -15.23 -3.46
N PHE A 133 6.79 -15.41 -3.74
CA PHE A 133 5.90 -16.28 -2.99
C PHE A 133 4.87 -16.92 -3.92
N ILE A 134 4.52 -18.18 -3.68
CA ILE A 134 3.52 -18.92 -4.45
C ILE A 134 2.50 -19.53 -3.49
N ASP A 135 1.23 -19.22 -3.70
CA ASP A 135 0.10 -19.76 -2.95
C ASP A 135 -0.77 -20.64 -3.87
N ARG A 136 -0.93 -21.91 -3.47
CA ARG A 136 -1.74 -22.92 -4.19
C ARG A 136 -3.02 -23.29 -3.44
N GLU A 137 -3.30 -22.65 -2.30
CA GLU A 137 -4.38 -23.03 -1.38
C GLU A 137 -5.57 -22.06 -1.42
N THR A 138 -5.62 -21.16 -2.39
CA THR A 138 -6.73 -20.19 -2.51
C THR A 138 -7.92 -20.73 -3.28
N GLY A 139 -9.13 -20.39 -2.80
CA GLY A 139 -10.37 -20.61 -3.53
C GLY A 139 -10.50 -19.71 -4.76
N LEU A 140 -11.38 -20.09 -5.69
CA LEU A 140 -11.61 -19.32 -6.93
C LEU A 140 -12.64 -18.19 -6.77
N SER A 141 -13.57 -18.31 -5.83
CA SER A 141 -14.77 -17.47 -5.71
C SER A 141 -14.65 -16.30 -4.74
N GLU A 142 -13.51 -16.16 -4.07
CA GLU A 142 -13.26 -15.13 -3.06
C GLU A 142 -12.06 -14.27 -3.49
N SER A 143 -12.10 -12.99 -3.14
CA SER A 143 -10.93 -12.12 -3.22
C SER A 143 -9.96 -12.46 -2.10
N VAL A 144 -8.66 -12.36 -2.35
CA VAL A 144 -7.62 -12.57 -1.34
C VAL A 144 -6.73 -11.34 -1.26
N THR A 145 -6.30 -10.98 -0.06
CA THR A 145 -5.32 -9.91 0.14
C THR A 145 -4.04 -10.52 0.71
N TYR A 146 -2.93 -10.33 0.01
CA TYR A 146 -1.61 -10.65 0.53
C TYR A 146 -0.96 -9.38 1.08
N SER A 147 -0.28 -9.49 2.21
CA SER A 147 0.60 -8.44 2.73
C SER A 147 2.00 -9.01 2.89
N VAL A 148 2.98 -8.30 2.35
CA VAL A 148 4.39 -8.64 2.44
C VAL A 148 5.07 -7.54 3.22
N SER A 149 5.64 -7.90 4.37
CA SER A 149 6.28 -6.95 5.29
C SER A 149 7.75 -7.28 5.50
N ALA A 150 8.57 -6.26 5.65
CA ALA A 150 9.97 -6.39 5.99
C ALA A 150 10.43 -5.18 6.82
N THR A 151 11.53 -5.36 7.54
CA THR A 151 12.18 -4.26 8.27
C THR A 151 13.65 -4.12 7.84
N ARG A 152 14.17 -2.91 7.98
CA ARG A 152 15.58 -2.60 7.73
C ARG A 152 16.12 -1.69 8.84
N PRO A 153 17.25 -2.00 9.48
CA PRO A 153 17.89 -1.08 10.41
C PRO A 153 18.22 0.26 9.74
N LEU A 154 17.95 1.38 10.41
CA LEU A 154 18.23 2.72 9.85
C LEU A 154 19.69 2.93 9.47
N ILE A 155 20.62 2.30 10.18
CA ILE A 155 22.06 2.43 9.93
C ILE A 155 22.48 1.90 8.54
N ASP A 156 21.69 1.00 7.97
CA ASP A 156 21.93 0.39 6.66
C ASP A 156 21.21 1.13 5.51
N SER A 157 20.50 2.21 5.84
CA SER A 157 19.79 3.05 4.86
C SER A 157 20.76 3.98 4.12
N ASN A 158 20.64 4.07 2.79
CA ASN A 158 21.57 4.82 1.93
C ASN A 158 21.10 6.24 1.57
N GLN A 159 19.97 6.71 2.10
CA GLN A 159 19.52 8.09 1.82
C GLN A 159 20.37 9.08 2.62
N GLN A 160 20.80 10.20 2.00
CA GLN A 160 21.66 11.21 2.66
C GLN A 160 21.05 11.74 3.98
N MET A 161 19.72 11.86 4.05
CA MET A 161 19.00 12.29 5.26
C MET A 161 19.04 11.26 6.40
N ASN A 162 19.31 9.98 6.10
CA ASN A 162 19.24 8.90 7.07
C ASN A 162 20.53 8.70 7.88
N VAL A 163 21.68 9.21 7.42
CA VAL A 163 22.91 9.26 8.25
C VAL A 163 22.73 10.23 9.43
N SER A 164 22.10 11.38 9.21
CA SER A 164 21.75 12.29 10.30
C SER A 164 20.66 11.70 11.22
N LYS A 165 19.68 10.99 10.65
CA LYS A 165 18.65 10.31 11.45
C LYS A 165 19.22 9.15 12.26
N SER A 166 20.18 8.39 11.74
CA SER A 166 20.78 7.24 12.46
C SER A 166 21.63 7.67 13.65
N ILE A 167 22.39 8.77 13.53
CA ILE A 167 23.10 9.39 14.66
C ILE A 167 22.10 9.92 15.69
N ALA A 168 21.03 10.60 15.24
CA ALA A 168 19.97 11.08 16.13
C ALA A 168 19.22 9.92 16.81
N ALA A 169 18.97 8.82 16.11
CA ALA A 169 18.33 7.61 16.62
C ALA A 169 19.18 6.96 17.70
N THR A 170 20.49 6.86 17.48
CA THR A 170 21.44 6.34 18.49
C THR A 170 21.41 7.17 19.78
N LEU A 171 21.36 8.51 19.66
CA LEU A 171 21.23 9.41 20.82
C LEU A 171 19.85 9.32 21.48
N PHE A 172 18.80 9.16 20.68
CA PHE A 172 17.42 9.03 21.14
C PHE A 172 17.18 7.72 21.90
N GLU A 173 17.67 6.59 21.38
CA GLU A 173 17.67 5.29 22.06
C GLU A 173 18.40 5.34 23.41
N ALA A 174 19.51 6.08 23.51
CA ALA A 174 20.27 6.22 24.74
C ALA A 174 19.53 7.01 25.86
N VAL A 175 18.51 7.82 25.51
CA VAL A 175 17.83 8.73 26.43
C VAL A 175 16.41 8.25 26.78
N ILE A 176 15.78 7.45 25.92
CA ILE A 176 14.45 6.88 26.22
C ILE A 176 14.58 5.74 27.22
N PRO A 177 13.75 5.72 28.29
CA PRO A 177 13.69 4.58 29.20
C PRO A 177 13.26 3.33 28.42
N THR A 178 14.21 2.43 28.22
CA THR A 178 14.10 1.18 27.46
C THR A 178 12.79 0.46 27.73
N SER A 179 11.92 0.34 26.72
CA SER A 179 11.11 -0.88 26.60
C SER A 179 12.09 -2.04 26.54
N THR A 180 11.78 -3.14 27.24
CA THR A 180 12.68 -4.24 27.62
C THR A 180 13.36 -5.02 26.48
N ASN A 181 13.28 -4.56 25.23
CA ASN A 181 14.03 -5.09 24.10
C ASN A 181 14.76 -3.93 23.39
N ASN A 182 16.09 -3.96 23.43
CA ASN A 182 16.97 -3.15 22.57
C ASN A 182 16.80 -3.59 21.10
N LYS A 183 15.66 -3.29 20.48
CA LYS A 183 15.54 -3.40 19.02
C LYS A 183 16.14 -2.13 18.41
N PRO A 184 17.07 -2.26 17.45
CA PRO A 184 17.55 -1.10 16.73
C PRO A 184 16.37 -0.42 16.04
N THR A 185 16.48 0.89 15.88
CA THR A 185 15.54 1.67 15.09
C THR A 185 15.47 1.16 13.65
N GLU A 186 14.26 0.88 13.15
CA GLU A 186 14.00 0.23 11.87
C GLU A 186 13.07 1.05 10.96
N GLU A 187 13.33 1.03 9.66
CA GLU A 187 12.34 1.35 8.63
C GLU A 187 11.46 0.12 8.39
N ILE A 188 10.16 0.35 8.25
CA ILE A 188 9.18 -0.70 7.98
C ILE A 188 8.72 -0.57 6.53
N TYR A 189 8.66 -1.69 5.83
CA TYR A 189 8.16 -1.78 4.45
C TYR A 189 7.00 -2.75 4.43
N THR A 190 5.83 -2.30 3.99
CA THR A 190 4.68 -3.19 3.78
C THR A 190 4.07 -2.92 2.42
N PHE A 191 3.96 -3.93 1.58
CA PHE A 191 3.10 -3.83 0.40
C PHE A 191 2.01 -4.89 0.42
N SER A 192 0.82 -4.48 0.02
CA SER A 192 -0.36 -5.32 -0.03
C SER A 192 -0.89 -5.41 -1.46
N VAL A 193 -1.25 -6.62 -1.86
CA VAL A 193 -1.90 -6.91 -3.14
C VAL A 193 -3.24 -7.56 -2.85
N ARG A 194 -4.32 -6.88 -3.21
CA ARG A 194 -5.67 -7.45 -3.24
C ARG A 194 -5.94 -8.05 -4.60
N VAL A 195 -5.97 -9.37 -4.67
CA VAL A 195 -6.35 -10.11 -5.86
C VAL A 195 -7.86 -10.32 -5.86
N ASN A 196 -8.53 -9.86 -6.91
CA ASN A 196 -9.95 -10.09 -7.11
C ASN A 196 -10.25 -11.59 -7.31
N ARG A 197 -11.55 -11.92 -7.39
CA ARG A 197 -11.97 -13.31 -7.55
C ARG A 197 -11.33 -13.94 -8.78
N ARG A 198 -10.61 -15.04 -8.59
CA ARG A 198 -9.90 -15.74 -9.67
C ARG A 198 -10.86 -16.26 -10.73
N ASP A 199 -12.08 -16.65 -10.37
CA ASP A 199 -13.12 -17.08 -11.33
C ASP A 199 -13.65 -15.94 -12.24
N GLN A 200 -13.34 -14.69 -11.92
CA GLN A 200 -13.57 -13.53 -12.78
C GLN A 200 -12.33 -13.18 -13.58
N LEU A 201 -11.15 -13.16 -12.94
CA LEU A 201 -9.86 -12.86 -13.57
C LEU A 201 -9.51 -13.85 -14.67
N LEU A 202 -9.77 -15.14 -14.46
CA LEU A 202 -9.37 -16.23 -15.36
C LEU A 202 -10.40 -16.52 -16.46
N ARG A 203 -11.28 -15.57 -16.78
CA ARG A 203 -12.22 -15.69 -17.90
C ARG A 203 -11.53 -15.33 -19.21
N PRO A 204 -11.93 -15.94 -20.33
CA PRO A 204 -11.46 -15.50 -21.63
C PRO A 204 -11.81 -14.03 -21.86
N VAL A 205 -10.90 -13.28 -22.49
CA VAL A 205 -11.06 -11.84 -22.78
C VAL A 205 -12.31 -11.60 -23.63
N ALA A 206 -12.65 -12.53 -24.52
CA ALA A 206 -13.87 -12.48 -25.33
C ALA A 206 -15.16 -12.62 -24.49
N ASP A 207 -15.10 -13.32 -23.36
CA ASP A 207 -16.23 -13.56 -22.45
C ASP A 207 -16.35 -12.50 -21.35
N CYS A 208 -15.32 -11.66 -21.20
CA CYS A 208 -15.35 -10.49 -20.34
C CYS A 208 -16.40 -9.50 -20.84
N LYS A 209 -17.62 -9.63 -20.33
CA LYS A 209 -18.64 -8.57 -20.42
C LYS A 209 -18.04 -7.27 -19.90
N LYS A 210 -18.53 -6.12 -20.37
CA LYS A 210 -18.19 -4.81 -19.77
C LYS A 210 -18.32 -4.96 -18.26
N VAL A 211 -17.17 -4.99 -17.58
CA VAL A 211 -17.12 -5.03 -16.12
C VAL A 211 -17.88 -3.82 -15.65
N LYS A 212 -18.67 -3.97 -14.58
CA LYS A 212 -19.36 -2.83 -13.99
C LYS A 212 -18.29 -1.83 -13.58
N GLU A 213 -18.19 -0.74 -14.32
CA GLU A 213 -17.24 0.32 -14.03
C GLU A 213 -17.56 0.92 -12.66
N VAL A 214 -16.52 1.19 -11.88
CA VAL A 214 -16.64 1.93 -10.63
C VAL A 214 -17.18 3.32 -10.95
N ALA A 215 -18.28 3.68 -10.32
CA ALA A 215 -18.91 4.99 -10.48
C ALA A 215 -18.46 5.93 -9.36
N ARG A 216 -18.27 5.40 -8.15
CA ARG A 216 -17.89 6.19 -6.97
C ARG A 216 -16.85 5.47 -6.16
N TRP A 217 -15.98 6.23 -5.52
CA TRP A 217 -15.09 5.70 -4.50
C TRP A 217 -14.99 6.67 -3.33
N LYS A 218 -14.65 6.10 -2.18
CA LYS A 218 -14.39 6.80 -0.94
C LYS A 218 -13.06 6.33 -0.38
N PHE A 219 -12.34 7.27 0.19
CA PHE A 219 -11.08 7.04 0.89
C PHE A 219 -11.13 7.76 2.22
N ARG A 220 -10.65 7.09 3.26
CA ARG A 220 -10.56 7.65 4.61
C ARG A 220 -9.18 7.35 5.16
N TYR A 221 -8.43 8.38 5.51
CA TYR A 221 -7.22 8.28 6.31
C TYR A 221 -7.49 8.91 7.67
N THR A 222 -7.43 8.12 8.74
CA THR A 222 -7.55 8.58 10.11
C THR A 222 -6.28 8.26 10.91
N THR A 223 -5.89 9.18 11.79
CA THR A 223 -4.89 8.93 12.83
C THR A 223 -5.57 8.95 14.20
N PHE A 224 -5.15 8.10 15.13
CA PHE A 224 -5.75 8.05 16.47
C PHE A 224 -4.81 7.51 17.54
N LEU A 225 -5.15 7.76 18.79
CA LEU A 225 -4.45 7.28 19.97
C LEU A 225 -5.31 6.22 20.67
N LYS A 226 -4.84 4.99 20.74
CA LYS A 226 -5.63 3.85 21.23
C LYS A 226 -6.07 4.00 22.68
N GLU A 227 -5.20 4.51 23.53
CA GLU A 227 -5.42 4.64 24.96
C GLU A 227 -6.38 5.80 25.31
N ASP A 228 -6.93 5.79 26.52
CA ASP A 228 -7.77 6.86 27.06
C ASP A 228 -6.94 8.07 27.55
N ILE A 229 -5.81 7.80 28.20
CA ILE A 229 -4.91 8.78 28.81
C ILE A 229 -3.47 8.36 28.58
N ILE A 230 -2.71 9.24 27.95
CA ILE A 230 -1.32 9.00 27.58
C ILE A 230 -0.41 9.95 28.34
N LYS A 231 0.72 9.44 28.81
CA LYS A 231 1.76 10.24 29.46
C LYS A 231 2.53 11.04 28.42
N ASN A 232 2.67 12.34 28.65
CA ASN A 232 3.45 13.20 27.79
C ASN A 232 4.95 12.90 27.96
N PRO A 233 5.68 12.54 26.88
CA PRO A 233 7.13 12.33 26.95
C PRO A 233 7.90 13.64 27.17
N ASN A 234 7.30 14.80 26.83
CA ASN A 234 7.92 16.10 27.07
C ASN A 234 7.76 16.55 28.53
N PHE A 235 8.78 16.27 29.35
CA PHE A 235 8.82 16.62 30.77
C PHE A 235 8.79 18.14 31.06
N LEU A 236 9.11 18.98 30.07
CA LEU A 236 9.06 20.44 30.20
C LEU A 236 7.67 21.01 29.90
N SER A 237 6.76 20.19 29.39
CA SER A 237 5.40 20.61 29.09
C SER A 237 4.60 20.87 30.36
N PRO A 238 3.73 21.90 30.40
CA PRO A 238 2.84 22.12 31.53
C PRO A 238 1.71 21.08 31.64
N TYR A 239 1.63 20.11 30.72
CA TYR A 239 0.67 19.01 30.70
C TYR A 239 1.41 17.67 30.81
N LEU A 240 1.26 16.97 31.94
CA LEU A 240 1.92 15.68 32.15
C LEU A 240 1.21 14.53 31.41
N TYR A 241 -0.09 14.69 31.13
CA TYR A 241 -0.87 13.72 30.39
C TYR A 241 -1.74 14.40 29.34
N PHE A 242 -2.10 13.64 28.31
CA PHE A 242 -3.10 14.00 27.29
C PHE A 242 -4.17 12.92 27.22
N THR A 243 -5.38 13.27 26.77
CA THR A 243 -6.40 12.25 26.44
C THR A 243 -6.10 11.64 25.07
N GLY A 244 -6.22 10.33 24.94
CA GLY A 244 -6.27 9.64 23.66
C GLY A 244 -7.72 9.50 23.16
N ASP A 245 -7.95 8.54 22.27
CA ASP A 245 -9.23 8.32 21.56
C ASP A 245 -10.02 7.11 22.09
N ASP A 246 -9.43 6.32 23.00
CA ASP A 246 -10.05 5.16 23.65
C ASP A 246 -10.79 4.24 22.66
N ARG A 247 -10.07 3.80 21.62
CA ARG A 247 -10.63 2.98 20.55
C ARG A 247 -9.59 2.10 19.89
N ASP A 248 -10.08 1.10 19.16
CA ASP A 248 -9.28 0.32 18.22
C ASP A 248 -9.53 0.76 16.77
N PHE A 249 -8.87 0.09 15.83
CA PHE A 249 -9.05 0.27 14.40
C PHE A 249 -10.52 0.16 13.98
N GLY A 250 -10.97 1.07 13.13
CA GLY A 250 -12.30 0.99 12.56
C GLY A 250 -12.65 2.17 11.69
N ALA A 251 -13.13 1.88 10.47
CA ALA A 251 -13.53 2.90 9.49
C ALA A 251 -14.57 3.90 10.04
N HIS A 252 -15.40 3.49 11.00
CA HIS A 252 -16.45 4.30 11.62
C HIS A 252 -16.06 4.93 12.97
N GLY A 253 -14.78 4.88 13.35
CA GLY A 253 -14.28 5.48 14.60
C GLY A 253 -14.65 6.96 14.70
N LYS A 254 -15.20 7.37 15.84
CA LYS A 254 -15.70 8.76 16.02
C LYS A 254 -14.66 9.71 16.59
N SER A 255 -13.77 9.21 17.45
CA SER A 255 -12.65 9.98 18.00
C SER A 255 -11.37 9.72 17.20
N PHE A 256 -10.59 10.77 16.96
CA PHE A 256 -9.37 10.72 16.17
C PHE A 256 -8.48 11.95 16.43
N ARG A 257 -7.21 11.87 16.04
CA ARG A 257 -6.29 13.02 16.02
C ARG A 257 -6.47 13.83 14.75
N THR A 258 -6.37 13.19 13.59
CA THR A 258 -6.63 13.80 12.28
C THR A 258 -7.44 12.86 11.39
N ARG A 259 -8.21 13.43 10.47
CA ARG A 259 -8.99 12.69 9.48
C ARG A 259 -9.04 13.43 8.15
N VAL A 260 -8.79 12.69 7.09
CA VAL A 260 -9.06 13.08 5.70
C VAL A 260 -10.10 12.11 5.15
N ASP A 261 -11.21 12.67 4.67
CA ASP A 261 -12.24 11.95 3.93
C ASP A 261 -12.24 12.46 2.50
N MET A 262 -12.11 11.56 1.52
CA MET A 262 -12.14 11.87 0.11
C MET A 262 -13.26 11.07 -0.56
N GLN A 263 -13.93 11.70 -1.52
CA GLN A 263 -14.90 11.06 -2.38
C GLN A 263 -14.62 11.49 -3.82
N GLY A 264 -14.43 10.51 -4.69
CA GLY A 264 -14.37 10.76 -6.12
C GLY A 264 -15.48 10.06 -6.87
N GLU A 265 -15.86 10.65 -7.99
CA GLU A 265 -16.91 10.15 -8.87
C GLU A 265 -16.45 10.16 -10.32
N PHE A 266 -16.83 9.11 -11.05
CA PHE A 266 -16.65 8.99 -12.48
C PHE A 266 -18.01 9.19 -13.16
N THR A 267 -18.13 10.29 -13.91
CA THR A 267 -19.32 10.63 -14.69
C THR A 267 -19.00 10.58 -16.18
N ALA A 268 -20.02 10.71 -17.04
CA ALA A 268 -19.83 10.64 -18.49
C ALA A 268 -18.84 11.72 -18.97
N GLY A 269 -17.61 11.30 -19.25
CA GLY A 269 -16.55 12.17 -19.79
C GLY A 269 -15.79 13.01 -18.75
N GLN A 270 -16.02 12.83 -17.44
CA GLN A 270 -15.31 13.58 -16.39
C GLN A 270 -15.14 12.77 -15.10
N SER A 271 -14.05 13.04 -14.38
CA SER A 271 -13.80 12.56 -13.03
C SER A 271 -13.69 13.73 -12.06
N SER A 272 -14.32 13.61 -10.89
CA SER A 272 -14.32 14.64 -9.84
C SER A 272 -13.70 14.10 -8.55
N LEU A 273 -13.16 15.00 -7.74
CA LEU A 273 -12.62 14.70 -6.42
C LEU A 273 -13.08 15.79 -5.45
N SER A 274 -13.66 15.36 -4.33
CA SER A 274 -14.04 16.20 -3.21
C SER A 274 -13.45 15.64 -1.93
N TYR A 275 -13.19 16.49 -0.94
CA TYR A 275 -12.58 16.06 0.30
C TYR A 275 -12.95 16.94 1.48
N THR A 276 -12.79 16.40 2.69
CA THR A 276 -12.87 17.13 3.95
C THR A 276 -11.67 16.79 4.83
N LYS A 277 -11.28 17.75 5.67
CA LYS A 277 -10.14 17.66 6.59
C LYS A 277 -10.65 17.99 7.99
N ALA A 278 -10.26 17.21 8.99
CA ALA A 278 -10.66 17.44 10.37
C ALA A 278 -9.56 17.06 11.35
N THR A 279 -9.50 17.79 12.46
CA THR A 279 -8.63 17.50 13.61
C THR A 279 -9.48 17.33 14.87
N GLY A 280 -9.23 16.28 15.64
CA GLY A 280 -9.87 16.09 16.93
C GLY A 280 -9.31 17.02 18.01
N PRO A 281 -9.99 17.11 19.17
CA PRO A 281 -9.53 17.93 20.28
C PRO A 281 -8.28 17.33 20.92
N THR A 282 -7.30 18.18 21.20
CA THR A 282 -6.19 17.86 22.10
C THR A 282 -6.55 18.33 23.50
N ILE A 283 -6.67 17.43 24.47
CA ILE A 283 -6.99 17.77 25.87
C ILE A 283 -5.78 17.47 26.76
N GLY A 284 -5.20 18.52 27.33
CA GLY A 284 -4.09 18.43 28.28
C GLY A 284 -4.58 18.32 29.72
N LEU A 285 -3.94 17.43 30.49
CA LEU A 285 -4.26 17.11 31.88
C LEU A 285 -3.06 17.41 32.82
N ASN A 286 -3.36 17.63 34.09
CA ASN A 286 -2.35 17.82 35.14
C ASN A 286 -1.85 16.50 35.76
N TYR A 287 -0.98 16.56 36.77
CA TYR A 287 -0.43 15.38 37.47
C TYR A 287 -1.50 14.45 38.08
N ALA A 288 -2.63 15.03 38.52
CA ALA A 288 -3.77 14.28 39.05
C ALA A 288 -4.75 13.81 37.96
N LYS A 289 -4.34 13.82 36.68
CA LYS A 289 -5.15 13.50 35.49
C LYS A 289 -6.44 14.33 35.37
N ARG A 290 -6.45 15.56 35.90
CA ARG A 290 -7.59 16.48 35.79
C ARG A 290 -7.42 17.41 34.60
N TYR A 291 -8.54 17.75 33.96
CA TYR A 291 -8.61 18.69 32.85
C TYR A 291 -7.88 20.00 33.18
N LYS A 292 -7.04 20.46 32.25
CA LYS A 292 -6.35 21.75 32.34
C LYS A 292 -6.69 22.65 31.16
N ARG A 293 -6.60 22.13 29.93
CA ARG A 293 -6.84 22.90 28.71
C ARG A 293 -7.22 21.97 27.56
N HIS A 294 -7.96 22.48 26.59
CA HIS A 294 -8.09 21.86 25.28
C HIS A 294 -7.70 22.83 24.16
N GLY A 295 -7.38 22.29 22.99
CA GLY A 295 -7.12 23.02 21.76
C GLY A 295 -7.41 22.16 20.55
N HIS A 296 -7.50 22.77 19.38
CA HIS A 296 -7.61 22.08 18.09
C HIS A 296 -6.43 22.49 17.22
N ALA A 297 -5.81 21.52 16.55
CA ALA A 297 -4.77 21.80 15.58
C ALA A 297 -5.38 22.45 14.32
N SER A 298 -4.57 23.17 13.55
CA SER A 298 -5.03 23.64 12.24
C SER A 298 -5.10 22.46 11.25
N VAL A 299 -5.96 22.58 10.25
CA VAL A 299 -6.02 21.69 9.09
C VAL A 299 -5.23 22.23 7.89
N ASP A 300 -4.63 23.42 8.02
CA ASP A 300 -3.96 24.11 6.91
C ASP A 300 -2.75 23.33 6.37
N ASP A 301 -2.04 22.64 7.27
CA ASP A 301 -0.88 21.78 6.95
C ASP A 301 -1.28 20.37 6.49
N ILE A 302 -2.57 20.16 6.19
CA ILE A 302 -3.05 19.00 5.46
C ILE A 302 -3.33 19.45 4.04
N VAL A 303 -2.41 19.23 3.11
CA VAL A 303 -2.52 19.63 1.70
C VAL A 303 -2.94 18.43 0.86
N ILE A 304 -3.93 18.62 -0.01
CA ILE A 304 -4.43 17.59 -0.93
C ILE A 304 -4.40 18.19 -2.32
N GLU A 305 -3.68 17.56 -3.23
CA GLU A 305 -3.55 18.02 -4.60
C GLU A 305 -4.00 16.95 -5.58
N ARG A 306 -4.50 17.38 -6.73
CA ARG A 306 -4.89 16.51 -7.83
C ARG A 306 -3.86 16.69 -8.93
N LEU A 307 -3.09 15.65 -9.24
CA LEU A 307 -1.90 15.75 -10.09
C LEU A 307 -2.24 15.72 -11.58
N ASP A 308 -3.06 14.78 -12.02
CA ASP A 308 -3.51 14.62 -13.40
C ASP A 308 -4.90 14.00 -13.43
N ALA A 309 -5.75 14.43 -14.36
CA ALA A 309 -7.15 14.06 -14.41
C ALA A 309 -7.56 13.67 -15.83
N LYS A 310 -7.55 12.38 -16.15
CA LYS A 310 -8.31 11.90 -17.31
C LYS A 310 -9.75 11.63 -16.88
N PRO A 311 -10.71 11.64 -17.80
CA PRO A 311 -12.09 11.21 -17.51
C PRO A 311 -12.21 9.81 -16.87
N THR A 312 -11.19 8.98 -17.04
CA THR A 312 -11.16 7.56 -16.68
C THR A 312 -10.36 7.25 -15.42
N ASP A 313 -9.63 8.23 -14.87
CA ASP A 313 -8.77 8.03 -13.70
C ASP A 313 -8.75 9.25 -12.78
N ILE A 314 -8.26 9.04 -11.56
CA ILE A 314 -7.98 10.08 -10.57
C ILE A 314 -6.60 9.81 -9.99
N HIS A 315 -5.73 10.82 -10.07
CA HIS A 315 -4.43 10.87 -9.41
C HIS A 315 -4.45 11.97 -8.35
N PHE A 316 -4.01 11.66 -7.13
CA PHE A 316 -3.94 12.64 -6.05
C PHE A 316 -2.72 12.44 -5.16
N THR A 317 -2.37 13.49 -4.44
CA THR A 317 -1.41 13.46 -3.33
C THR A 317 -2.01 14.02 -2.06
N ILE A 318 -1.53 13.55 -0.93
CA ILE A 318 -1.79 14.09 0.40
C ILE A 318 -0.45 14.33 1.05
N SER A 319 -0.20 15.56 1.50
CA SER A 319 0.88 15.91 2.42
C SER A 319 0.24 16.35 3.73
N HIS A 320 0.69 15.80 4.85
CA HIS A 320 0.10 16.07 6.15
C HIS A 320 1.19 16.30 7.18
N ASP A 321 1.17 17.46 7.83
CA ASP A 321 2.13 17.83 8.85
C ASP A 321 1.45 18.56 10.02
N VAL A 322 0.75 17.82 10.90
CA VAL A 322 -0.11 18.43 11.93
C VAL A 322 0.51 18.34 13.32
N GLY A 323 0.83 19.50 13.90
CA GLY A 323 1.41 19.63 15.23
C GLY A 323 0.41 19.61 16.39
N ASN A 324 0.93 19.43 17.61
CA ASN A 324 0.14 19.53 18.84
C ASN A 324 -0.14 21.01 19.19
N PRO A 325 -1.42 21.44 19.34
CA PRO A 325 -1.77 22.84 19.57
C PRO A 325 -1.51 23.33 21.01
N LEU A 326 -1.21 22.42 21.94
CA LEU A 326 -1.03 22.76 23.37
C LEU A 326 0.44 22.73 23.82
N THR A 327 1.31 22.03 23.11
CA THR A 327 2.73 21.90 23.50
C THR A 327 3.61 21.79 22.27
N ALA A 328 4.84 22.29 22.36
CA ALA A 328 5.84 21.99 21.34
C ALA A 328 6.13 20.48 21.34
N SER A 329 5.88 19.85 20.21
CA SER A 329 6.21 18.46 19.91
C SER A 329 6.44 18.34 18.41
N PRO A 330 7.14 17.27 17.97
CA PRO A 330 7.08 16.87 16.58
C PRO A 330 5.62 16.67 16.13
N PRO A 331 5.33 16.94 14.84
CA PRO A 331 4.01 16.76 14.26
C PRO A 331 3.72 15.31 13.88
N ILE A 332 2.45 15.02 13.64
CA ILE A 332 2.03 13.80 12.92
C ILE A 332 2.30 14.05 11.45
N HIS A 333 3.26 13.31 10.88
CA HIS A 333 3.66 13.44 9.48
C HIS A 333 3.29 12.21 8.67
N TYR A 334 2.71 12.43 7.49
CA TYR A 334 2.53 11.39 6.47
C TYR A 334 2.38 11.98 5.07
N GLU A 335 2.70 11.16 4.07
CA GLU A 335 2.45 11.43 2.66
C GLU A 335 1.76 10.25 2.00
N VAL A 336 0.90 10.55 1.02
CA VAL A 336 0.19 9.55 0.21
C VAL A 336 0.17 10.02 -1.23
N THR A 337 0.46 9.13 -2.16
CA THR A 337 0.14 9.25 -3.59
C THR A 337 -0.85 8.16 -3.94
N GLY A 338 -1.92 8.50 -4.66
CA GLY A 338 -2.97 7.56 -5.03
C GLY A 338 -3.38 7.65 -6.48
N TYR A 339 -3.54 6.48 -7.10
CA TYR A 339 -4.11 6.26 -8.42
C TYR A 339 -5.34 5.36 -8.30
N LEU A 340 -6.45 5.75 -8.93
CA LEU A 340 -7.65 4.92 -9.08
C LEU A 340 -8.28 5.11 -10.46
N ASP A 341 -8.80 4.04 -11.05
CA ASP A 341 -9.53 4.10 -12.32
C ASP A 341 -10.94 3.49 -12.27
N ARG A 342 -11.65 3.62 -13.40
CA ARG A 342 -13.02 3.11 -13.57
C ARG A 342 -13.12 1.59 -13.59
N GLU A 343 -12.01 0.88 -13.76
CA GLU A 343 -11.98 -0.58 -13.77
C GLU A 343 -11.81 -1.14 -12.35
N GLY A 344 -11.47 -0.28 -11.38
CA GLY A 344 -11.24 -0.65 -10.00
C GLY A 344 -9.77 -0.97 -9.72
N ASN A 345 -8.86 -0.62 -10.62
CA ASN A 345 -7.44 -0.64 -10.33
C ASN A 345 -7.12 0.49 -9.34
N ILE A 346 -6.39 0.13 -8.30
CA ILE A 346 -5.99 1.02 -7.22
C ILE A 346 -4.50 0.81 -7.02
N ASP A 347 -3.76 1.91 -6.92
CA ASP A 347 -2.37 1.94 -6.46
C ASP A 347 -2.22 3.10 -5.49
N LEU A 348 -2.07 2.79 -4.21
CA LEU A 348 -1.81 3.75 -3.16
C LEU A 348 -0.41 3.50 -2.61
N VAL A 349 0.40 4.54 -2.50
CA VAL A 349 1.73 4.45 -1.89
C VAL A 349 1.95 5.62 -0.97
N GLY A 350 2.59 5.39 0.17
CA GLY A 350 2.86 6.45 1.11
C GLY A 350 3.78 6.02 2.23
N TYR A 351 4.04 6.98 3.11
CA TYR A 351 4.74 6.73 4.34
C TYR A 351 4.20 7.58 5.47
N HIS A 352 4.49 7.18 6.70
CA HIS A 352 4.15 7.96 7.88
C HIS A 352 5.13 7.71 9.02
N ASN A 353 5.11 8.60 10.02
CA ASN A 353 5.82 8.37 11.28
C ASN A 353 5.23 7.15 12.00
N ILE A 354 6.03 6.42 12.77
CA ILE A 354 5.57 5.20 13.49
C ILE A 354 4.66 5.47 14.71
N SER A 355 4.22 6.71 14.88
CA SER A 355 3.24 7.12 15.88
C SER A 355 2.43 8.30 15.33
N PRO A 356 1.11 8.39 15.60
CA PRO A 356 0.28 7.52 16.42
C PRO A 356 -0.21 6.28 15.63
N HIS A 357 -1.43 5.77 15.88
CA HIS A 357 -2.00 4.72 15.03
C HIS A 357 -2.47 5.34 13.71
N HIS A 358 -2.25 4.63 12.60
CA HIS A 358 -2.66 5.04 11.26
C HIS A 358 -3.62 4.01 10.67
N GLU A 359 -4.75 4.47 10.13
CA GLU A 359 -5.73 3.60 9.47
C GLU A 359 -6.22 4.23 8.16
N ILE A 360 -6.20 3.43 7.10
CA ILE A 360 -6.61 3.82 5.75
C ILE A 360 -7.65 2.82 5.25
N TYR A 361 -8.79 3.33 4.84
CA TYR A 361 -9.89 2.54 4.31
C TYR A 361 -10.35 3.05 2.95
N LEU A 362 -10.82 2.11 2.13
CA LEU A 362 -11.40 2.35 0.81
C LEU A 362 -12.82 1.75 0.73
N SER A 363 -13.69 2.38 -0.04
CA SER A 363 -15.00 1.84 -0.40
C SER A 363 -15.28 2.19 -1.87
N LEU A 364 -15.63 1.20 -2.68
CA LEU A 364 -16.00 1.37 -4.08
C LEU A 364 -17.51 1.17 -4.20
N ASP A 365 -18.20 2.03 -4.96
CA ASP A 365 -19.66 1.96 -5.19
C ASP A 365 -20.49 1.72 -3.91
N ASP A 366 -20.12 2.42 -2.83
CA ASP A 366 -20.78 2.34 -1.52
C ASP A 366 -20.82 0.92 -0.91
N GLN A 367 -19.90 0.04 -1.33
CA GLN A 367 -19.66 -1.25 -0.66
C GLN A 367 -19.03 -1.04 0.73
N GLU A 368 -18.99 -2.10 1.52
CA GLU A 368 -18.33 -2.11 2.83
C GLU A 368 -16.88 -1.60 2.75
N TRP A 369 -16.47 -0.87 3.80
CA TRP A 369 -15.11 -0.35 3.91
C TRP A 369 -14.10 -1.49 4.01
N GLN A 370 -13.03 -1.38 3.23
CA GLN A 370 -11.92 -2.33 3.21
C GLN A 370 -10.66 -1.62 3.69
N ALA A 371 -9.91 -2.26 4.58
CA ALA A 371 -8.63 -1.73 5.03
C ALA A 371 -7.61 -1.80 3.87
N ALA A 372 -6.99 -0.67 3.57
CA ALA A 372 -5.86 -0.58 2.65
C ALA A 372 -4.53 -0.63 3.41
N HIS A 373 -4.47 0.03 4.58
CA HIS A 373 -3.30 0.06 5.45
C HIS A 373 -3.72 0.28 6.90
N LEU A 374 -3.14 -0.47 7.83
CA LEU A 374 -3.31 -0.33 9.27
C LEU A 374 -1.94 -0.41 9.92
N ALA A 375 -1.61 0.54 10.78
CA ALA A 375 -0.35 0.55 11.52
C ALA A 375 -0.59 0.95 12.98
N GLU A 376 -0.06 0.12 13.89
CA GLU A 376 -0.07 0.40 15.33
C GLU A 376 0.99 1.45 15.70
N SER A 377 0.73 2.16 16.80
CA SER A 377 1.67 3.16 17.32
C SER A 377 2.74 2.49 18.18
N GLU A 378 4.02 2.80 17.93
CA GLU A 378 5.12 2.46 18.85
C GLU A 378 5.16 3.37 20.10
N GLY A 379 4.39 4.46 20.08
CA GLY A 379 4.15 5.36 21.22
C GLY A 379 4.62 6.79 20.96
N LEU A 380 4.10 7.75 21.74
CA LEU A 380 4.30 9.18 21.46
C LEU A 380 5.76 9.66 21.48
N ALA A 381 6.67 8.94 22.14
CA ALA A 381 8.09 9.28 22.08
C ALA A 381 8.62 9.22 20.64
N TYR A 382 8.07 8.30 19.84
CA TYR A 382 8.47 7.99 18.47
C TYR A 382 7.85 8.92 17.41
N LEU A 383 7.10 9.95 17.82
CA LEU A 383 6.50 10.93 16.92
C LEU A 383 7.54 11.78 16.17
N SER A 384 8.79 11.81 16.63
CA SER A 384 9.88 12.64 16.08
C SER A 384 10.33 12.25 14.67
N GLY A 385 9.92 11.10 14.13
CA GLY A 385 10.41 10.58 12.84
C GLY A 385 11.89 10.17 12.84
N VAL A 386 12.58 10.36 13.97
CA VAL A 386 13.90 9.79 14.27
C VAL A 386 13.89 8.26 14.19
N PRO A 387 12.84 7.55 14.65
CA PRO A 387 12.87 6.09 14.68
C PRO A 387 12.59 5.40 13.32
N GLY A 388 12.75 6.10 12.20
CA GLY A 388 12.44 5.59 10.87
C GLY A 388 10.98 5.80 10.49
N ASN A 389 10.70 5.66 9.20
CA ASN A 389 9.36 5.80 8.64
C ASN A 389 8.76 4.41 8.37
N ASN A 390 7.43 4.33 8.43
CA ASN A 390 6.69 3.18 7.91
C ASN A 390 6.27 3.49 6.48
N TYR A 391 6.90 2.80 5.51
CA TYR A 391 6.58 2.86 4.09
C TYR A 391 5.56 1.78 3.77
N TRP A 392 4.49 2.17 3.06
CA TRP A 392 3.44 1.24 2.69
C TRP A 392 2.98 1.44 1.23
N ARG A 393 2.50 0.36 0.62
CA ARG A 393 1.85 0.37 -0.69
C ARG A 393 0.67 -0.60 -0.74
N TYR A 394 -0.41 -0.23 -1.39
CA TYR A 394 -1.59 -1.06 -1.57
C TYR A 394 -2.00 -1.06 -3.04
N THR A 395 -2.11 -2.25 -3.62
CA THR A 395 -2.51 -2.42 -5.02
C THR A 395 -3.66 -3.42 -5.17
N THR A 396 -4.48 -3.27 -6.21
CA THR A 396 -5.48 -4.26 -6.60
C THR A 396 -5.09 -4.93 -7.91
N CYS A 397 -5.33 -6.24 -8.03
CA CYS A 397 -5.25 -6.99 -9.29
C CYS A 397 -6.68 -7.36 -9.71
N THR A 398 -7.18 -6.73 -10.78
CA THR A 398 -8.62 -6.71 -11.10
C THR A 398 -9.06 -7.40 -12.38
#